data_AF-A0A7I4Z6Z9-F1
#
_entry.id   AF-A0A7I4Z6Z9-F1
#
_cell.length_a   1.000
_cell.length_b   1.000
_cell.length_c   1.000
_cell.angle_alpha   90.00
_cell.angle_beta   90.00
_cell.angle_gamma   90.00
#
_symmetry.space_group_name_H-M   'P 1'
#
loop_
_entity.id
_entity.type
_entity.pdbx_description
1 polymer ?
#
loop_
_entity_poly.entity_id
_entity_poly.type
_entity_poly.pdbx_seq_one_letter_code
_entity_poly.pdbx_strand_id
1 'polypeptide(L)' 'MRTRVRPFMCTVLIQLNERQNQIQCNLHDFTKRAHGINYVDTVRIQVNANCRLR' A
#
# COMPACT_ATOMS: atom_id res chain seq x y z
N MET A 1 -0.05 -3.37 -15.79
CA MET A 1 -0.65 -3.76 -14.49
C MET A 1 -1.22 -2.50 -13.87
N ARG A 2 -2.55 -2.39 -13.68
CA ARG A 2 -3.22 -1.11 -13.35
C ARG A 2 -3.73 -1.13 -11.91
N THR A 3 -3.35 -0.13 -11.13
CA THR A 3 -3.90 0.17 -9.80
C THR A 3 -5.40 0.35 -9.89
N ARG A 4 -6.16 -0.32 -9.02
CA ARG A 4 -7.64 -0.22 -9.00
C ARG A 4 -8.07 0.69 -7.86
N VAL A 5 -8.59 1.86 -8.22
CA VAL A 5 -9.14 2.84 -7.28
C VAL A 5 -10.64 2.64 -7.19
N ARG A 6 -11.15 2.49 -5.95
CA ARG A 6 -12.57 2.49 -5.59
C ARG A 6 -12.79 3.63 -4.58
N PRO A 7 -14.04 4.09 -4.35
CA PRO A 7 -14.30 5.24 -3.47
C PRO A 7 -13.64 5.16 -2.08
N PHE A 8 -13.61 3.96 -1.47
CA PHE A 8 -13.09 3.76 -0.10
C PHE A 8 -11.83 2.89 -0.03
N MET A 9 -11.32 2.41 -1.16
CA MET A 9 -10.24 1.43 -1.20
C MET A 9 -9.40 1.59 -2.46
N CYS A 10 -8.09 1.45 -2.32
CA CYS A 10 -7.17 1.38 -3.44
C CYS A 10 -6.38 0.08 -3.38
N THR A 11 -6.38 -0.67 -4.48
CA THR A 11 -5.60 -1.90 -4.60
C THR A 11 -4.38 -1.63 -5.48
N VAL A 12 -3.22 -1.71 -4.85
CA VAL A 12 -1.90 -1.60 -5.48
C VAL A 12 -1.28 -2.99 -5.53
N LEU A 13 -0.61 -3.31 -6.62
CA LEU A 13 0.08 -4.58 -6.79
C LEU A 13 1.57 -4.33 -6.63
N ILE A 14 2.22 -5.13 -5.78
CA ILE A 14 3.64 -4.99 -5.45
C ILE A 14 4.37 -6.19 -6.05
N GLN A 15 5.41 -5.92 -6.85
CA GLN A 15 6.31 -6.95 -7.33
C GLN A 15 7.37 -7.23 -6.26
N LEU A 16 7.56 -8.50 -5.91
CA LEU A 16 8.53 -8.95 -4.94
C LEU A 16 9.71 -9.60 -5.67
N ASN A 17 10.93 -9.28 -5.23
CA ASN A 17 12.14 -9.92 -5.73
C ASN A 17 12.48 -11.18 -4.89
N GLU A 18 13.34 -12.04 -5.40
CA GLU A 18 13.72 -13.33 -4.79
C GLU A 18 14.46 -13.21 -3.44
N ARG A 19 14.95 -12.02 -3.09
CA ARG A 19 15.66 -11.73 -1.83
C ARG A 19 14.71 -11.13 -0.78
N GLN A 20 15.26 -10.72 0.38
CA GLN A 20 14.52 -9.91 1.35
C GLN A 20 14.12 -8.57 0.70
N ASN A 21 12.82 -8.29 0.62
CA ASN A 21 12.29 -7.05 0.08
C ASN A 21 12.01 -6.06 1.22
N GLN A 22 12.57 -4.86 1.14
CA GLN A 22 12.13 -3.74 1.97
C GLN A 22 11.07 -2.96 1.21
N ILE A 23 9.83 -3.03 1.68
CA ILE A 23 8.69 -2.36 1.04
C ILE A 23 8.43 -1.06 1.79
N GLN A 24 8.58 0.07 1.09
CA GLN A 24 8.23 1.39 1.63
C GLN A 24 6.91 1.85 1.00
N CYS A 25 5.88 1.97 1.83
CA CYS A 25 4.58 2.48 1.42
C CYS A 25 4.42 3.92 1.92
N ASN A 26 4.65 4.91 1.05
CA ASN A 26 4.37 6.31 1.40
C ASN A 26 2.86 6.58 1.33
N LEU A 27 2.18 6.49 2.48
CA LEU A 27 0.73 6.67 2.57
C LEU A 27 0.28 8.05 2.09
N HIS A 28 1.09 9.09 2.33
CA HIS A 28 0.79 10.44 1.85
C HIS A 28 0.70 10.51 0.33
N ASP A 29 1.70 9.96 -0.36
CA ASP A 29 1.69 9.93 -1.82
C ASP A 29 0.58 9.05 -2.37
N PHE A 30 0.29 7.92 -1.71
CA PHE A 30 -0.78 7.03 -2.12
C PHE A 30 -2.15 7.68 -2.01
N THR A 31 -2.49 8.32 -0.88
CA THR A 31 -3.79 9.01 -0.73
C THR A 31 -3.90 10.18 -1.68
N LYS A 32 -2.81 10.92 -1.91
CA LYS A 32 -2.80 12.08 -2.80
C LYS A 32 -3.01 11.68 -4.26
N ARG A 33 -2.32 10.64 -4.73
CA ARG A 33 -2.44 10.17 -6.12
C ARG A 33 -3.73 9.41 -6.39
N ALA A 34 -4.24 8.66 -5.42
CA ALA A 34 -5.41 7.83 -5.62
C ALA A 34 -6.73 8.58 -5.39
N HIS A 35 -6.77 9.46 -4.38
CA HIS A 35 -8.00 10.13 -3.94
C HIS A 35 -7.91 11.67 -3.95
N GLY A 36 -6.73 12.28 -4.19
CA GLY A 36 -6.56 13.73 -4.17
C GLY A 36 -6.51 14.37 -2.77
N ILE A 37 -6.70 13.57 -1.72
CA ILE A 37 -6.75 14.00 -0.33
C ILE A 37 -5.39 13.90 0.36
N ASN A 38 -5.20 14.70 1.40
CA ASN A 38 -4.01 14.65 2.24
C ASN A 38 -4.17 13.52 3.27
N TYR A 39 -3.08 12.80 3.51
CA TYR A 39 -2.99 11.82 4.58
C TYR A 39 -2.93 12.54 5.95
N VAL A 40 -3.69 12.02 6.91
CA VAL A 40 -3.72 12.52 8.30
C VAL A 40 -3.06 11.46 9.18
N ASP A 41 -3.75 10.36 9.44
CA ASP A 41 -3.29 9.30 10.33
C ASP A 41 -3.56 7.90 9.78
N THR A 42 -2.86 6.88 10.31
CA THR A 42 -3.15 5.47 10.05
C THR A 42 -3.96 4.88 11.21
N VAL A 43 -5.14 4.35 10.90
CA VAL A 43 -6.00 3.71 11.92
C VAL A 43 -5.63 2.25 12.15
N ARG A 44 -5.32 1.49 11.09
CA ARG A 44 -5.03 0.05 11.17
C ARG A 44 -4.11 -0.40 10.04
N ILE A 45 -3.15 -1.27 10.40
CA ILE A 45 -2.35 -2.03 9.43
C ILE A 45 -2.72 -3.50 9.58
N GLN A 46 -2.96 -4.17 8.46
CA GLN A 46 -3.23 -5.61 8.41
C GLN A 46 -2.30 -6.26 7.41
N VAL A 47 -1.65 -7.34 7.83
CA VAL A 47 -0.80 -8.19 7.00
C VAL A 47 -1.41 -9.59 7.01
N ASN A 48 -1.63 -10.16 5.82
CA ASN A 48 -2.19 -11.50 5.67
C ASN A 48 -1.08 -12.57 5.71
N ALA A 49 -1.46 -13.85 5.78
CA ALA A 49 -0.55 -14.99 5.84
C ALA A 49 0.43 -15.08 4.64
N ASN A 50 1.37 -16.04 4.69
CA ASN A 50 2.42 -16.28 3.69
C ASN A 50 3.47 -15.16 3.56
N CYS A 51 3.75 -14.45 4.64
CA CYS A 51 4.83 -13.48 4.69
C CYS A 51 5.71 -13.70 5.93
N ARG A 52 6.98 -13.27 5.84
CA ARG A 52 7.91 -13.21 6.97
C ARG A 52 8.32 -11.77 7.19
N LEU A 53 7.87 -11.18 8.29
CA LEU A 53 8.26 -9.84 8.71
C LEU A 53 9.59 -9.92 9.48
N ARG A 54 10.47 -8.94 9.26
CA ARG A 54 11.73 -8.76 9.98
C ARG A 54 11.87 -7.32 10.40
#